data_AF-A0A6I3A7K4-F1
#
_entry.id   AF-A0A6I3A7K4-F1
#
_cell.length_a   1.000
_cell.length_b   1.000
_cell.length_c   1.000
_cell.angle_alpha   90.00
_cell.angle_beta   90.00
_cell.angle_gamma   90.00
#
_symmetry.space_group_name_H-M   'P 1'
#
loop_
_entity.id
_entity.type
_entity.pdbx_description
1 polymer ?
#
loop_
_entity_poly.entity_id
_entity_poly.type
_entity_poly.pdbx_seq_one_letter_code
_entity_poly.pdbx_strand_id
1 'polypeptide(L)'
;MLYAFGFERIGVVVSDLYFVDPDPIPGQEGAERGVRVELRFLASDPLRGSIYSAQPISIDRPIWRCDLLESVAGPPGSHDRTHHHPRFDGWEPSHRVFAEDLSAAPLDWLGARLGDLPMLLTEAGVDEDEVGAGDATELRAATPQILDATTSLLRRVRAGELANPRPDYPLDNARVGWL
;
A
#
# COMPACT_ATOMS: atom_id res chain seq x y z
N MET A 1 -5.49 9.32 5.67
CA MET A 1 -5.73 8.50 6.87
C MET A 1 -4.87 7.26 6.74
N LEU A 2 -4.14 6.87 7.79
CA LEU A 2 -3.23 5.72 7.77
C LEU A 2 -3.74 4.64 8.73
N TYR A 3 -3.78 3.40 8.24
CA TYR A 3 -3.86 2.18 9.06
C TYR A 3 -2.53 1.45 8.96
N ALA A 4 -2.07 0.87 10.07
CA ALA A 4 -0.89 0.03 10.13
C ALA A 4 -1.21 -1.25 10.91
N PHE A 5 -0.94 -2.40 10.29
CA PHE A 5 -1.06 -3.72 10.87
C PHE A 5 0.36 -4.27 11.04
N GLY A 6 0.81 -4.40 12.28
CA GLY A 6 2.17 -4.87 12.59
C GLY A 6 2.16 -6.33 13.03
N PHE A 7 3.15 -7.06 12.56
CA PHE A 7 3.45 -8.45 12.94
C PHE A 7 4.82 -8.51 13.62
N GLU A 8 5.55 -9.61 13.51
CA GLU A 8 6.85 -9.80 14.15
C GLU A 8 7.93 -8.92 13.49
N ARG A 9 8.16 -9.05 12.17
CA ARG A 9 9.20 -8.30 11.44
C ARG A 9 8.68 -7.55 10.22
N ILE A 10 7.41 -7.72 9.88
CA ILE A 10 6.75 -7.01 8.80
C ILE A 10 5.47 -6.32 9.27
N GLY A 11 4.95 -5.45 8.43
CA GLY A 11 3.63 -4.87 8.60
C GLY A 11 3.01 -4.46 7.28
N VAL A 12 1.69 -4.31 7.29
CA VAL A 12 0.93 -3.76 6.16
C VAL A 12 0.44 -2.38 6.52
N VAL A 13 0.75 -1.39 5.68
CA VAL A 13 0.24 -0.03 5.78
C VAL A 13 -0.75 0.26 4.68
N VAL A 14 -1.84 0.94 5.04
CA VAL A 14 -2.92 1.28 4.11
C VAL A 14 -3.28 2.75 4.28
N SER A 15 -3.25 3.53 3.19
CA SER A 15 -3.67 4.94 3.20
C SER A 15 -4.39 5.31 1.91
N ASP A 16 -5.31 6.27 2.01
CA ASP A 16 -5.75 7.02 0.84
C ASP A 16 -4.60 7.81 0.21
N LEU A 17 -4.67 7.96 -1.11
CA LEU A 17 -3.66 8.62 -1.92
C LEU A 17 -4.33 9.43 -3.04
N TYR A 18 -3.92 10.68 -3.20
CA TYR A 18 -4.10 11.46 -4.42
C TYR A 18 -2.74 11.68 -5.06
N PHE A 19 -2.63 11.38 -6.35
CA PHE A 19 -1.37 11.35 -7.06
C PHE A 19 -1.48 12.00 -8.45
N VAL A 20 -0.47 12.77 -8.85
CA VAL A 20 -0.32 13.29 -10.20
C VAL A 20 1.09 12.98 -10.66
N ASP A 21 1.20 12.18 -11.70
CA ASP A 21 2.46 11.84 -12.34
C ASP A 21 2.88 12.98 -13.29
N PRO A 22 4.04 13.63 -13.09
CA PRO A 22 4.52 14.64 -14.02
C PRO A 22 5.00 14.06 -15.35
N ASP A 23 5.27 12.76 -15.42
CA ASP A 23 5.71 12.06 -16.65
C ASP A 23 4.87 10.78 -16.88
N PRO A 24 3.56 10.94 -17.16
CA PRO A 24 2.65 9.81 -17.25
C PRO A 24 2.96 8.95 -18.48
N ILE A 25 2.82 7.64 -18.31
CA ILE A 25 2.77 6.70 -19.43
C ILE A 25 1.58 7.09 -20.34
N PRO A 26 1.67 7.01 -21.68
CA PRO A 26 0.55 7.32 -22.56
C PRO A 26 -0.73 6.59 -22.16
N GLY A 27 -1.83 7.34 -22.00
CA GLY A 27 -3.11 6.85 -21.50
C GLY A 27 -3.25 6.86 -19.97
N GLN A 28 -2.18 7.20 -19.23
CA GLN A 28 -2.15 7.37 -17.77
C GLN A 28 -2.15 8.84 -17.32
N GLU A 29 -2.51 9.77 -18.21
CA GLU A 29 -2.49 11.20 -17.92
C GLU A 29 -3.55 11.61 -16.88
N GLY A 30 -3.25 12.70 -16.18
CA GLY A 30 -4.13 13.32 -15.21
C GLY A 30 -3.97 12.80 -13.79
N ALA A 31 -4.81 13.31 -12.90
CA ALA A 31 -4.77 12.93 -11.50
C ALA A 31 -5.39 11.55 -11.26
N GLU A 32 -4.79 10.82 -10.34
CA GLU A 32 -5.22 9.53 -9.84
C GLU A 32 -5.59 9.66 -8.35
N ARG A 33 -6.54 8.85 -7.91
CA ARG A 33 -6.92 8.76 -6.49
C ARG A 33 -7.26 7.34 -6.11
N GLY A 34 -7.18 7.01 -4.84
CA GLY A 34 -7.58 5.68 -4.36
C GLY A 34 -6.90 5.31 -3.07
N VAL A 35 -6.55 4.04 -2.92
CA VAL A 35 -5.91 3.49 -1.73
C VAL A 35 -4.62 2.78 -2.10
N ARG A 36 -3.55 3.11 -1.40
CA ARG A 36 -2.25 2.45 -1.47
C ARG A 36 -2.11 1.48 -0.30
N VAL A 37 -1.65 0.28 -0.61
CA VAL A 37 -1.32 -0.78 0.35
C VAL A 37 0.15 -1.14 0.16
N GLU A 38 0.94 -1.09 1.22
CA GLU A 38 2.34 -1.54 1.19
C GLU A 38 2.58 -2.60 2.24
N LEU A 39 3.30 -3.66 1.85
CA LEU A 39 3.97 -4.57 2.77
C LEU A 39 5.36 -4.00 3.04
N ARG A 40 5.72 -3.85 4.31
CA ARG A 40 6.94 -3.18 4.74
C ARG A 40 7.61 -3.95 5.87
N PHE A 41 8.91 -3.77 6.04
CA PHE A 41 9.57 -4.20 7.26
C PHE A 41 9.09 -3.36 8.45
N LEU A 42 9.05 -3.99 9.62
CA LEU A 42 8.72 -3.37 10.90
C LEU A 42 9.90 -3.58 11.85
N ALA A 43 10.35 -2.51 12.48
CA ALA A 43 11.41 -2.55 13.47
C ALA A 43 10.89 -2.09 14.83
N SER A 44 11.23 -2.85 15.87
CA SER A 44 11.08 -2.39 17.25
C SER A 44 12.45 -1.94 17.76
N ASP A 45 12.56 -0.66 18.11
CA ASP A 45 13.82 -0.10 18.59
C ASP A 45 14.03 -0.44 20.07
N PRO A 46 15.27 -0.37 20.58
CA PRO A 46 15.52 -0.43 22.02
C PRO A 46 14.71 0.62 22.81
N LEU A 47 14.35 0.27 24.05
CA LEU A 47 13.75 1.21 24.99
C LEU A 47 14.63 2.44 25.16
N ARG A 48 14.03 3.62 25.08
CA ARG A 48 14.73 4.91 25.26
C ARG A 48 14.80 5.36 26.72
N GLY A 49 14.18 4.61 27.64
CA GLY A 49 14.13 4.94 29.05
C GLY A 49 14.13 3.69 29.94
N SER A 50 13.37 3.74 31.02
CA SER A 50 13.22 2.59 31.92
C SER A 50 12.40 1.47 31.29
N ILE A 51 12.28 0.34 32.01
CA ILE A 51 11.42 -0.79 31.63
C ILE A 51 9.95 -0.41 31.41
N TYR A 52 9.51 0.76 31.89
CA TYR A 52 8.15 1.26 31.75
C TYR A 52 7.99 2.24 30.58
N SER A 53 9.07 2.54 29.85
CA SER A 53 9.02 3.46 28.72
C SER A 53 8.33 2.81 27.52
N ALA A 54 7.66 3.63 26.71
CA ALA A 54 7.13 3.18 25.43
C ALA A 54 8.28 2.74 24.51
N GLN A 55 8.09 1.63 23.81
CA GLN A 55 9.03 1.16 22.81
C GLN A 55 8.78 1.88 21.48
N PRO A 56 9.80 2.49 20.86
CA PRO A 56 9.65 3.04 19.52
C PRO A 56 9.43 1.91 18.50
N ILE A 57 8.51 2.14 17.57
CA ILE A 57 8.19 1.22 16.47
C ILE A 57 8.33 2.00 15.17
N SER A 58 9.08 1.45 14.22
CA SER A 58 9.37 2.06 12.94
C SER A 58 8.80 1.20 11.81
N ILE A 59 8.05 1.83 10.90
CA ILE A 59 7.66 1.25 9.62
C ILE A 59 8.78 1.57 8.63
N ASP A 60 9.53 0.56 8.23
CA ASP A 60 10.79 0.68 7.50
C ASP A 60 10.60 0.39 6.01
N ARG A 61 11.67 0.11 5.25
CA ARG A 61 11.68 -0.04 3.79
C ARG A 61 10.55 -0.95 3.26
N PRO A 62 9.98 -0.61 2.09
CA PRO A 62 8.93 -1.40 1.46
C PRO A 62 9.47 -2.71 0.89
N ILE A 63 8.61 -3.73 0.88
CA ILE A 63 8.84 -5.03 0.22
C ILE A 63 8.01 -5.09 -1.06
N TRP A 64 6.74 -4.69 -0.96
CA TRP A 64 5.75 -4.81 -2.02
C TRP A 64 4.69 -3.72 -1.89
N ARG A 65 4.10 -3.31 -3.02
CA ARG A 65 3.03 -2.30 -3.03
C ARG A 65 1.93 -2.64 -4.00
N CYS A 66 0.69 -2.37 -3.61
CA CYS A 66 -0.48 -2.37 -4.48
C CYS A 66 -1.19 -1.02 -4.41
N ASP A 67 -1.51 -0.49 -5.58
CA ASP A 67 -2.13 0.79 -5.79
C ASP A 67 -3.53 0.55 -6.37
N LEU A 68 -4.55 0.66 -5.52
CA LEU A 68 -5.96 0.54 -5.87
C LEU A 68 -6.51 1.91 -6.29
N LEU A 69 -6.02 2.39 -7.42
CA LEU A 69 -6.28 3.74 -7.91
C LEU A 69 -7.30 3.77 -9.06
N GLU A 70 -7.90 4.94 -9.24
CA GLU A 70 -8.79 5.32 -10.34
C GLU A 70 -8.42 6.71 -10.86
N SER A 71 -8.72 6.98 -12.12
CA SER A 71 -8.64 8.33 -12.68
C SER A 71 -9.64 9.25 -11.97
N VAL A 72 -9.19 10.43 -11.53
CA VAL A 72 -10.04 11.44 -10.89
C VAL A 72 -11.10 11.98 -11.86
N ALA A 73 -10.78 12.05 -13.16
CA ALA A 73 -11.70 12.47 -14.20
C ALA A 73 -12.66 11.34 -14.64
N GLY A 74 -12.37 10.10 -14.25
CA GLY A 74 -13.15 8.92 -14.57
C GLY A 74 -14.35 8.70 -13.64
N PRO A 75 -15.21 7.72 -13.97
CA PRO A 75 -16.29 7.32 -13.07
C PRO A 75 -15.72 6.70 -11.79
N PRO A 76 -16.27 7.03 -10.60
CA PRO A 76 -15.84 6.39 -9.35
C PRO A 76 -16.00 4.88 -9.39
N GLY A 77 -14.97 4.15 -8.96
CA GLY A 77 -14.90 2.69 -8.99
C GLY A 77 -14.46 2.11 -10.34
N SER A 78 -13.86 2.90 -11.24
CA SER A 78 -13.37 2.43 -12.55
C SER A 78 -12.25 1.40 -12.45
N HIS A 79 -11.41 1.48 -11.42
CA HIS A 79 -10.21 0.65 -11.25
C HIS A 79 -9.20 0.73 -12.42
N ASP A 80 -9.32 1.76 -13.27
CA ASP A 80 -8.56 1.96 -14.51
C ASP A 80 -7.09 2.37 -14.30
N ARG A 81 -6.70 2.59 -13.03
CA ARG A 81 -5.32 2.88 -12.61
C ARG A 81 -4.78 1.82 -11.65
N THR A 82 -5.49 0.71 -11.45
CA THR A 82 -5.07 -0.31 -10.49
C THR A 82 -3.80 -1.03 -10.97
N HIS A 83 -2.78 -1.09 -10.13
CA HIS A 83 -1.52 -1.75 -10.44
C HIS A 83 -0.79 -2.18 -9.16
N HIS A 84 0.30 -2.93 -9.30
CA HIS A 84 1.18 -3.25 -8.19
C HIS A 84 2.65 -3.11 -8.59
N HIS A 85 3.51 -3.09 -7.57
CA HIS A 85 4.95 -3.05 -7.68
C HIS A 85 5.52 -4.25 -6.92
N PRO A 86 5.93 -5.31 -7.63
CA PRO A 86 6.39 -6.54 -7.00
C PRO A 86 7.76 -6.39 -6.30
N ARG A 87 8.52 -5.35 -6.61
CA ARG A 87 9.90 -5.14 -6.12
C ARG A 87 10.16 -3.68 -5.81
N PHE A 88 11.15 -3.45 -4.96
CA PHE A 88 11.73 -2.13 -4.68
C PHE A 88 13.25 -2.17 -4.78
N ASP A 89 13.85 -1.08 -5.26
CA ASP A 89 15.27 -0.78 -5.11
C ASP A 89 15.42 0.30 -4.02
N GLY A 90 15.77 -0.13 -2.82
CA GLY A 90 15.72 0.71 -1.62
C GLY A 90 14.30 1.20 -1.33
N TRP A 91 14.03 2.46 -1.64
CA TRP A 91 12.73 3.10 -1.44
C TRP A 91 11.96 3.34 -2.74
N GLU A 92 12.60 3.08 -3.88
CA GLU A 92 12.01 3.30 -5.20
C GLU A 92 11.28 2.05 -5.68
N PRO A 93 10.01 2.15 -6.08
CA PRO A 93 9.25 1.01 -6.59
C PRO A 93 9.75 0.59 -7.97
N SER A 94 9.55 -0.67 -8.33
CA SER A 94 9.69 -1.13 -9.72
C SER A 94 8.69 -0.42 -10.65
N HIS A 95 8.73 -0.71 -11.95
CA HIS A 95 7.67 -0.25 -12.87
C HIS A 95 6.27 -0.73 -12.44
N ARG A 96 5.22 -0.03 -12.90
CA ARG A 96 3.82 -0.40 -12.67
C ARG A 96 3.52 -1.73 -13.37
N VAL A 97 3.01 -2.71 -12.62
CA VAL A 97 2.53 -3.98 -13.20
C VAL A 97 1.00 -4.01 -13.15
N PHE A 98 0.40 -3.95 -14.33
CA PHE A 98 -1.04 -4.08 -14.53
C PHE A 98 -1.39 -5.56 -14.71
N ALA A 99 -2.35 -6.06 -13.94
CA ALA A 99 -2.85 -7.42 -14.05
C ALA A 99 -4.36 -7.38 -14.28
N GLU A 100 -4.85 -8.19 -15.23
CA GLU A 100 -6.28 -8.22 -15.59
C GLU A 100 -7.15 -8.59 -14.38
N ASP A 101 -6.75 -9.62 -13.63
CA ASP A 101 -7.45 -10.06 -12.41
C ASP A 101 -7.47 -8.98 -11.31
N LEU A 102 -6.40 -8.18 -11.22
CA LEU A 102 -6.31 -7.07 -10.27
C LEU A 102 -7.31 -5.97 -10.64
N SER A 103 -7.42 -5.62 -11.92
CA SER A 103 -8.42 -4.63 -12.36
C SER A 103 -9.86 -5.17 -12.25
N ALA A 104 -10.06 -6.47 -12.49
CA ALA A 104 -11.37 -7.10 -12.48
C ALA A 104 -11.94 -7.30 -11.06
N ALA A 105 -11.11 -7.71 -10.11
CA ALA A 105 -11.51 -7.95 -8.72
C ALA A 105 -10.42 -7.50 -7.73
N PRO A 106 -10.21 -6.18 -7.54
CA PRO A 106 -9.02 -5.69 -6.84
C PRO A 106 -8.88 -6.13 -5.38
N LEU A 107 -10.01 -6.22 -4.65
CA LEU A 107 -9.99 -6.65 -3.24
C LEU A 107 -9.75 -8.15 -3.09
N ASP A 108 -10.34 -8.98 -3.97
CA ASP A 108 -10.11 -10.43 -3.97
C ASP A 108 -8.65 -10.73 -4.34
N TRP A 109 -8.13 -10.02 -5.35
CA TRP A 109 -6.72 -10.12 -5.76
C TRP A 109 -5.78 -9.70 -4.62
N LEU A 110 -6.06 -8.57 -3.95
CA LEU A 110 -5.28 -8.11 -2.81
C LEU A 110 -5.30 -9.15 -1.67
N GLY A 111 -6.47 -9.72 -1.37
CA GLY A 111 -6.62 -10.74 -0.35
C GLY A 111 -5.81 -12.00 -0.65
N ALA A 112 -5.83 -12.45 -1.91
CA ALA A 112 -5.03 -13.58 -2.36
C ALA A 112 -3.53 -13.31 -2.22
N ARG A 113 -3.06 -12.11 -2.59
CA ARG A 113 -1.65 -11.72 -2.43
C ARG A 113 -1.22 -11.68 -0.97
N LEU A 114 -1.96 -10.99 -0.10
CA LEU A 114 -1.63 -10.90 1.33
C LEU A 114 -1.72 -12.26 2.03
N GLY A 115 -2.58 -13.18 1.56
CA GLY A 115 -2.67 -14.54 2.08
C GLY A 115 -1.46 -15.44 1.78
N ASP A 116 -0.55 -15.00 0.89
CA ASP A 116 0.62 -15.76 0.41
C ASP A 116 1.91 -14.93 0.51
N LEU A 117 2.37 -14.71 1.75
CA LEU A 117 3.63 -14.01 2.03
C LEU A 117 4.85 -14.64 1.32
N PRO A 118 5.06 -15.98 1.32
CA PRO A 118 6.22 -16.58 0.64
C PRO A 118 6.32 -16.20 -0.84
N MET A 119 5.18 -16.15 -1.54
CA MET A 119 5.14 -15.69 -2.92
C MET A 119 5.54 -14.21 -3.04
N LEU A 120 5.05 -13.32 -2.17
CA LEU A 120 5.45 -11.90 -2.18
C LEU A 120 6.94 -11.71 -1.91
N LEU A 121 7.52 -12.46 -0.97
CA LEU A 121 8.96 -12.41 -0.68
C LEU A 121 9.79 -12.90 -1.87
N THR A 122 9.37 -14.01 -2.49
CA THR A 122 10.01 -14.56 -3.69
C THR A 122 9.98 -13.56 -4.85
N GLU A 123 8.82 -12.93 -5.09
CA GLU A 123 8.68 -11.90 -6.12
C GLU A 123 9.54 -10.67 -5.81
N ALA A 124 9.60 -10.24 -4.55
CA ALA A 124 10.38 -9.10 -4.08
C ALA A 124 11.91 -9.36 -4.07
N GLY A 125 12.33 -10.63 -4.08
CA GLY A 125 13.73 -11.01 -3.90
C GLY A 125 14.22 -10.79 -2.46
N VAL A 126 13.33 -10.99 -1.48
CA VAL A 126 13.62 -10.91 -0.04
C VAL A 126 13.74 -12.33 0.49
N ASP A 127 14.78 -12.60 1.29
CA ASP A 127 15.00 -13.92 1.85
C ASP A 127 14.01 -14.20 3.01
N GLU A 128 13.52 -15.43 3.12
CA GLU A 128 12.53 -15.80 4.15
C GLU A 128 13.05 -15.66 5.59
N ASP A 129 14.36 -15.65 5.81
CA ASP A 129 14.99 -15.44 7.11
C ASP A 129 15.06 -13.95 7.53
N GLU A 130 14.77 -13.03 6.60
CA GLU A 130 14.61 -11.61 6.91
C GLU A 130 13.29 -11.32 7.63
N VAL A 131 12.27 -12.19 7.49
CA VAL A 131 10.98 -12.06 8.16
C VAL A 131 10.87 -12.94 9.40
N GLY A 132 9.85 -12.72 10.23
CA GLY A 132 9.57 -13.49 11.42
C GLY A 132 8.92 -14.83 11.09
N ALA A 133 9.15 -15.85 11.93
CA ALA A 133 8.61 -17.19 11.70
C ALA A 133 7.07 -17.23 11.75
N GLY A 134 6.45 -16.30 12.49
CA GLY A 134 5.00 -16.17 12.59
C GLY A 134 4.36 -15.33 11.48
N ASP A 135 5.14 -14.49 10.79
CA ASP A 135 4.62 -13.40 9.96
C ASP A 135 3.67 -13.88 8.85
N ALA A 136 3.98 -14.98 8.16
CA ALA A 136 3.12 -15.51 7.11
C ALA A 136 1.75 -15.98 7.64
N THR A 137 1.72 -16.56 8.84
CA THR A 137 0.49 -17.07 9.45
C THR A 137 -0.35 -15.91 9.99
N GLU A 138 0.30 -14.96 10.67
CA GLU A 138 -0.38 -13.81 11.25
C GLU A 138 -0.91 -12.86 10.17
N LEU A 139 -0.15 -12.59 9.12
CA LEU A 139 -0.59 -11.80 7.97
C LEU A 139 -1.85 -12.42 7.34
N ARG A 140 -1.81 -13.72 7.05
CA ARG A 140 -2.97 -14.43 6.48
C ARG A 140 -4.20 -14.34 7.38
N ALA A 141 -4.01 -14.47 8.70
CA ALA A 141 -5.11 -14.36 9.66
C ALA A 141 -5.67 -12.93 9.76
N ALA A 142 -4.83 -11.91 9.53
CA ALA A 142 -5.20 -10.50 9.56
C ALA A 142 -5.71 -9.95 8.21
N THR A 143 -5.56 -10.70 7.11
CA THR A 143 -5.99 -10.29 5.77
C THR A 143 -7.44 -9.78 5.74
N PRO A 144 -8.45 -10.43 6.36
CA PRO A 144 -9.81 -9.91 6.38
C PRO A 144 -9.92 -8.48 6.94
N GLN A 145 -9.22 -8.19 8.04
CA GLN A 145 -9.22 -6.88 8.68
C GLN A 145 -8.51 -5.82 7.83
N ILE A 146 -7.44 -6.20 7.12
CA ILE A 146 -6.75 -5.32 6.16
C ILE A 146 -7.68 -4.99 4.99
N LEU A 147 -8.43 -5.98 4.47
CA LEU A 147 -9.41 -5.78 3.40
C LEU A 147 -10.57 -4.90 3.85
N ASP A 148 -11.04 -5.04 5.09
CA ASP A 148 -12.08 -4.17 5.66
C ASP A 148 -11.61 -2.71 5.75
N ALA A 149 -10.39 -2.47 6.23
CA ALA A 149 -9.80 -1.14 6.29
C ALA A 149 -9.65 -0.53 4.88
N THR A 150 -9.16 -1.33 3.94
CA THR A 150 -9.00 -0.93 2.53
C THR A 150 -10.36 -0.59 1.90
N THR A 151 -11.38 -1.43 2.11
CA THR A 151 -12.75 -1.22 1.63
C THR A 151 -13.36 0.05 2.21
N SER A 152 -13.16 0.29 3.51
CA SER A 152 -13.63 1.50 4.18
C SER A 152 -12.99 2.76 3.58
N LEU A 153 -11.67 2.75 3.34
CA LEU A 153 -10.97 3.86 2.70
C LEU A 153 -11.45 4.08 1.25
N LEU A 154 -11.56 3.02 0.44
CA LEU A 154 -12.07 3.12 -0.93
C LEU A 154 -13.48 3.72 -0.98
N ARG A 155 -14.37 3.30 -0.08
CA ARG A 155 -15.72 3.88 0.04
C ARG A 155 -15.67 5.38 0.30
N ARG A 156 -14.77 5.84 1.18
CA ARG A 156 -14.62 7.25 1.54
C ARG A 156 -13.98 8.08 0.44
N VAL A 157 -13.02 7.51 -0.30
CA VAL A 157 -12.46 8.13 -1.51
C VAL A 157 -13.55 8.33 -2.57
N ARG A 158 -14.38 7.30 -2.82
CA ARG A 158 -15.50 7.39 -3.77
C ARG A 158 -16.56 8.41 -3.34
N ALA A 159 -16.75 8.59 -2.04
CA ALA A 159 -17.62 9.63 -1.47
C ALA A 159 -17.01 11.04 -1.52
N GLY A 160 -15.76 11.19 -1.98
CA GLY A 160 -15.04 12.47 -2.03
C GLY A 160 -14.52 12.96 -0.68
N GLU A 161 -14.52 12.11 0.36
CA GLU A 161 -14.08 12.48 1.71
C GLU A 161 -12.55 12.42 1.88
N LEU A 162 -11.88 11.59 1.08
CA LEU A 162 -10.45 11.28 1.15
C LEU A 162 -9.80 11.31 -0.25
N ALA A 163 -8.47 11.22 -0.31
CA ALA A 163 -7.68 11.30 -1.54
C ALA A 163 -8.05 12.52 -2.40
N ASN A 164 -8.07 13.68 -1.77
CA ASN A 164 -8.34 14.96 -2.42
C ASN A 164 -7.04 15.73 -2.65
N PRO A 165 -6.96 16.58 -3.70
CA PRO A 165 -5.84 17.48 -3.89
C PRO A 165 -5.72 18.42 -2.69
N ARG A 166 -4.51 18.90 -2.41
CA ARG A 166 -4.32 20.01 -1.49
C ARG A 166 -3.99 21.29 -2.26
N PRO A 167 -4.50 22.46 -1.83
CA PRO A 167 -4.29 23.73 -2.55
C PRO A 167 -2.82 24.17 -2.64
N ASP A 168 -1.95 23.64 -1.79
CA ASP A 168 -0.52 23.95 -1.71
C ASP A 168 0.37 23.08 -2.61
N TYR A 169 -0.20 22.06 -3.29
CA TYR A 169 0.55 21.20 -4.20
C TYR A 169 0.42 21.67 -5.66
N PRO A 170 1.50 21.58 -6.47
CA PRO A 170 1.42 21.78 -7.91
C PRO A 170 0.38 20.84 -8.53
N LEU A 171 -0.39 21.36 -9.51
CA LEU A 171 -1.45 20.59 -10.16
C LEU A 171 -0.91 19.50 -11.11
N ASP A 172 0.37 19.57 -11.47
CA ASP A 172 1.07 18.69 -12.41
C ASP A 172 2.08 17.74 -11.72
N ASN A 173 2.28 17.88 -10.41
CA ASN A 173 3.15 17.01 -9.63
C ASN A 173 2.69 17.00 -8.17
N ALA A 174 2.00 15.93 -7.78
CA ALA A 174 1.48 15.82 -6.43
C ALA A 174 1.51 14.38 -5.92
N ARG A 175 1.88 14.24 -4.65
CA ARG A 175 1.65 13.03 -3.85
C ARG A 175 1.07 13.46 -2.50
N VAL A 176 -0.23 13.28 -2.34
CA VAL A 176 -0.97 13.67 -1.15
C VAL A 176 -1.53 12.43 -0.47
N GLY A 177 -1.00 12.14 0.71
CA GLY A 177 -1.34 10.95 1.50
C GLY A 177 -0.27 10.68 2.54
N TRP A 178 -0.42 9.61 3.31
CA TRP A 178 0.69 9.11 4.15
C TRP A 178 1.72 8.30 3.37
N LEU A 179 1.31 7.73 2.24
CA LEU A 179 2.08 6.82 1.38
C LEU A 179 2.26 7.41 -0.03
#